data_AF-W2J2V7-F1
#
_entry.id   AF-W2J2V7-F1
#
_cell.length_a   1.000
_cell.length_b   1.000
_cell.length_c   1.000
_cell.angle_alpha   90.00
_cell.angle_beta   90.00
_cell.angle_gamma   90.00
#
_symmetry.space_group_name_H-M   'P 1'
#
loop_
_entity.id
_entity.type
_entity.pdbx_description
1 polymer ?
#
loop_
_entity_poly.entity_id
_entity_poly.type
_entity_poly.pdbx_seq_one_letter_code
_entity_poly.pdbx_strand_id
1 'polypeptide(L)'
;MSKAFKVDTTHFSFFGVRDKTMEVLPKLDELKELTSTDHFEHAVYLDSDTIDFVDEVDGEAVEAQLAEVYALEVYREEIRRAEQVILDEAVARSFYAKEEHKLLNATDYDLDADSDDDSSLILVEISDAESKPPPNCISCVEPLEDKATRRVLICGHLYCTNCIATRCRMGVLDRSMVPAHCCKREFPTDYVKEALNAVDFATYEQFLKDRDWRSLDLQSDRDYTNVVRQNHAVQCPGCGVGVQKVMGCNHMTCLNGHQFCFLCTSKWKTCACQT
;
A
#
# COMPACT_ATOMS: atom_id res chain seq x y z
N MET A 1 33.04 24.70 62.91
CA MET A 1 32.28 25.96 62.84
C MET A 1 33.11 26.95 62.03
N SER A 2 32.85 27.08 60.73
CA SER A 2 33.62 27.96 59.86
C SER A 2 32.70 28.86 59.06
N LYS A 3 33.05 30.13 59.10
CA LYS A 3 32.33 31.33 58.67
C LYS A 3 32.21 31.43 57.15
N ALA A 4 31.16 32.10 56.71
CA ALA A 4 31.05 32.70 55.38
C ALA A 4 31.87 34.00 55.32
N PHE A 5 32.65 34.21 54.25
CA PHE A 5 32.82 35.51 53.58
C PHE A 5 33.38 35.35 52.15
N LYS A 6 32.98 36.29 51.29
CA LYS A 6 33.11 36.42 49.82
C LYS A 6 34.51 36.32 49.23
N VAL A 7 34.57 35.93 47.95
CA VAL A 7 35.48 36.49 46.94
C VAL A 7 34.71 36.75 45.64
N ASP A 8 34.96 37.92 45.05
CA ASP A 8 34.42 38.47 43.80
C ASP A 8 34.89 37.72 42.55
N THR A 9 34.04 37.72 41.51
CA THR A 9 34.49 37.57 40.12
C THR A 9 33.80 38.61 39.24
N THR A 10 34.58 39.61 38.85
CA THR A 10 34.22 40.62 37.86
C THR A 10 34.32 40.07 36.44
N HIS A 11 33.24 40.29 35.69
CA HIS A 11 33.16 40.67 34.27
C HIS A 11 33.66 39.69 33.19
N PHE A 12 32.73 39.12 32.42
CA PHE A 12 32.74 39.20 30.96
C PHE A 12 31.30 39.05 30.42
N SER A 13 30.86 40.05 29.67
CA SER A 13 29.53 40.20 29.07
C SER A 13 29.29 39.16 27.95
N PHE A 14 28.21 38.39 28.07
CA PHE A 14 27.75 37.48 27.01
C PHE A 14 26.60 38.14 26.23
N PHE A 15 26.87 38.47 24.97
CA PHE A 15 25.88 38.92 23.99
C PHE A 15 24.96 37.76 23.62
N GLY A 16 23.66 38.02 23.62
CA GLY A 16 22.63 37.05 23.23
C GLY A 16 22.64 36.74 21.73
N VAL A 17 22.37 35.49 21.40
CA VAL A 17 21.96 35.07 20.06
C VAL A 17 20.56 34.48 20.18
N ARG A 18 19.65 35.11 19.44
CA ARG A 18 18.22 34.83 19.34
C ARG A 18 17.97 33.48 18.69
N ASP A 19 17.11 32.72 19.34
CA ASP A 19 16.38 31.57 18.81
C ASP A 19 15.49 32.04 17.64
N LYS A 20 15.71 31.50 16.44
CA LYS A 20 14.83 31.73 15.27
C LYS A 20 13.98 30.48 15.09
N THR A 21 12.77 30.53 15.65
CA THR A 21 11.69 29.61 15.35
C THR A 21 11.27 29.78 13.88
N MET A 22 11.29 28.68 13.13
CA MET A 22 10.76 28.59 11.77
C MET A 22 9.24 28.46 11.85
N GLU A 23 8.51 29.57 11.75
CA GLU A 23 7.06 29.58 11.66
C GLU A 23 6.63 29.04 10.29
N VAL A 24 6.11 27.82 10.26
CA VAL A 24 5.41 27.26 9.10
C VAL A 24 3.96 27.01 9.52
N LEU A 25 3.05 27.81 8.96
CA LEU A 25 1.64 27.53 8.62
C LEU A 25 0.87 28.87 8.51
N PRO A 26 0.28 29.23 7.35
CA PRO A 26 -0.71 30.31 7.32
C PRO A 26 -2.03 29.83 7.93
N LYS A 27 -2.71 30.77 8.59
CA LYS A 27 -3.93 30.56 9.38
C LYS A 27 -5.10 30.05 8.54
N LEU A 28 -5.74 29.00 9.03
CA LEU A 28 -6.90 28.29 8.48
C LEU A 28 -8.23 29.10 8.50
N ASP A 29 -8.21 30.40 8.81
CA ASP A 29 -9.41 31.21 8.98
C ASP A 29 -9.74 32.12 7.77
N GLU A 30 -8.85 32.25 6.78
CA GLU A 30 -9.10 33.09 5.58
C GLU A 30 -9.80 32.33 4.43
N LEU A 31 -10.06 31.02 4.57
CA LEU A 31 -10.74 30.20 3.54
C LEU A 31 -12.27 30.08 3.72
N LYS A 32 -12.86 30.79 4.69
CA LYS A 32 -14.31 30.70 5.00
C LYS A 32 -15.18 31.81 4.38
N GLU A 33 -14.60 32.82 3.73
CA GLU A 33 -15.37 33.97 3.22
C GLU A 33 -15.78 33.91 1.74
N LEU A 34 -15.59 32.78 1.05
CA LEU A 34 -16.05 32.61 -0.35
C LEU A 34 -17.21 31.63 -0.53
N THR A 35 -17.82 31.14 0.55
CA THR A 35 -19.01 30.28 0.46
C THR A 35 -20.27 31.05 0.87
N SER A 36 -20.79 31.86 -0.06
CA SER A 36 -22.13 32.43 0.05
C SER A 36 -22.80 32.49 -1.31
N THR A 37 -23.68 31.50 -1.51
CA THR A 37 -24.94 31.53 -2.28
C THR A 37 -24.92 31.72 -3.81
N ASP A 38 -25.39 30.66 -4.47
CA ASP A 38 -26.23 30.60 -5.66
C ASP A 38 -25.64 30.94 -7.05
N HIS A 39 -25.39 29.89 -7.85
CA HIS A 39 -25.89 29.63 -9.23
C HIS A 39 -24.92 28.69 -9.96
N PHE A 40 -25.16 27.38 -9.89
CA PHE A 40 -24.52 26.40 -10.78
C PHE A 40 -25.46 26.16 -11.96
N GLU A 41 -25.35 26.99 -13.00
CA GLU A 41 -25.88 26.67 -14.32
C GLU A 41 -24.85 27.04 -15.40
N HIS A 42 -24.59 26.07 -16.28
CA HIS A 42 -23.71 26.05 -17.46
C HIS A 42 -22.30 25.47 -17.31
N ALA A 43 -22.22 24.14 -17.43
CA ALA A 43 -21.07 23.49 -18.06
C ALA A 43 -21.18 23.68 -19.59
N VAL A 44 -20.37 24.60 -20.14
CA VAL A 44 -20.15 24.70 -21.59
C VAL A 44 -19.06 23.70 -21.96
N TYR A 45 -19.43 22.65 -22.70
CA TYR A 45 -18.46 21.87 -23.46
C TYR A 45 -18.03 22.73 -24.66
N LEU A 46 -16.78 23.19 -24.67
CA LEU A 46 -16.19 23.80 -25.85
C LEU A 46 -15.81 22.68 -26.82
N ASP A 47 -16.59 22.56 -27.89
CA ASP A 47 -16.25 21.79 -29.07
C ASP A 47 -14.90 22.28 -29.63
N SER A 48 -14.02 21.31 -29.85
CA SER A 48 -12.73 21.45 -30.48
C SER A 48 -12.91 21.83 -31.95
N ASP A 49 -12.94 23.12 -32.26
CA ASP A 49 -12.63 23.64 -33.61
C ASP A 49 -12.46 25.17 -33.54
N THR A 50 -11.31 25.63 -33.05
CA THR A 50 -10.63 26.90 -33.42
C THR A 50 -9.42 27.08 -32.49
N ILE A 51 -8.21 26.79 -32.97
CA ILE A 51 -6.98 27.33 -32.39
C ILE A 51 -6.35 28.20 -33.47
N ASP A 52 -6.79 29.45 -33.52
CA ASP A 52 -5.99 30.56 -34.01
C ASP A 52 -5.79 31.44 -32.79
N PHE A 53 -4.60 31.39 -32.17
CA PHE A 53 -3.89 32.50 -31.50
C PHE A 53 -2.50 31.97 -31.14
N VAL A 54 -1.55 32.21 -32.04
CA VAL A 54 -0.14 32.23 -31.68
C VAL A 54 0.07 33.55 -30.95
N ASP A 55 -0.23 33.60 -29.65
CA ASP A 55 0.32 34.66 -28.82
C ASP A 55 1.80 34.31 -28.62
N GLU A 56 2.68 35.20 -29.08
CA GLU A 56 4.09 35.18 -28.71
C GLU A 56 4.17 35.18 -27.18
N VAL A 57 4.38 34.01 -26.59
CA VAL A 57 4.58 33.91 -25.15
C VAL A 57 5.94 34.55 -24.89
N ASP A 58 5.95 35.67 -24.16
CA ASP A 58 7.17 36.34 -23.72
C ASP A 58 8.13 35.30 -23.13
N GLY A 59 9.20 34.98 -23.88
CA GLY A 59 10.10 33.86 -23.55
C GLY A 59 10.70 34.00 -22.15
N GLU A 60 10.86 35.24 -21.68
CA GLU A 60 11.37 35.59 -20.36
C GLU A 60 10.38 35.23 -19.24
N ALA A 61 9.06 35.30 -19.48
CA ALA A 61 8.05 34.87 -18.53
C ALA A 61 7.97 33.33 -18.41
N VAL A 62 8.14 32.62 -19.53
CA VAL A 62 8.21 31.14 -19.55
C VAL A 62 9.49 30.66 -18.86
N GLU A 63 10.61 31.34 -19.09
CA GLU A 63 11.90 31.03 -18.47
C GLU A 63 11.87 31.25 -16.96
N ALA A 64 11.20 32.31 -16.49
CA ALA A 64 11.00 32.57 -15.06
C ALA A 64 10.13 31.49 -14.38
N GLN A 65 9.03 31.08 -15.01
CA GLN A 65 8.18 30.00 -14.50
C GLN A 65 8.92 28.65 -14.48
N LEU A 66 9.71 28.38 -15.51
CA LEU A 66 10.53 27.17 -15.59
C LEU A 66 11.60 27.16 -14.48
N ALA A 67 12.24 28.29 -14.19
CA ALA A 67 13.19 28.42 -13.09
C ALA A 67 12.55 28.15 -11.72
N GLU A 68 11.31 28.58 -11.50
CA GLU A 68 10.56 28.30 -10.28
C GLU A 68 10.22 26.81 -10.13
N VAL A 69 9.80 26.16 -11.23
CA VAL A 69 9.57 24.70 -11.25
C VAL A 69 10.85 23.94 -10.91
N TYR A 70 11.99 24.30 -11.51
CA TYR A 70 13.27 23.67 -11.19
C TYR A 70 13.69 23.89 -9.74
N ALA A 71 13.47 25.09 -9.18
CA ALA A 71 13.75 25.35 -7.77
C ALA A 71 12.92 24.45 -6.85
N LEU A 72 11.62 24.29 -7.13
CA LEU A 72 10.74 23.40 -6.36
C LEU A 72 11.15 21.93 -6.46
N GLU A 73 11.59 21.47 -7.64
CA GLU A 73 12.11 20.12 -7.82
C GLU A 73 13.38 19.87 -6.99
N VAL A 74 14.30 20.84 -6.97
CA VAL A 74 15.51 20.79 -6.13
C VAL A 74 15.13 20.71 -4.65
N TYR A 75 14.24 21.58 -4.18
CA TYR A 75 13.79 21.55 -2.78
C TYR A 75 13.12 20.22 -2.40
N ARG A 76 12.29 19.67 -3.29
CA ARG A 76 11.65 18.36 -3.07
C ARG A 76 12.69 17.25 -2.93
N GLU A 77 13.74 17.29 -3.73
CA GLU A 77 14.83 16.33 -3.66
C GLU A 77 15.68 16.50 -2.39
N GLU A 78 15.91 17.73 -1.93
CA GLU A 78 16.56 18.00 -0.65
C GLU A 78 15.75 17.44 0.53
N ILE A 79 14.43 17.63 0.54
CA ILE A 79 13.54 17.08 1.56
C ILE A 79 13.63 15.54 1.57
N ARG A 80 13.55 14.90 0.40
CA ARG A 80 13.68 13.44 0.31
C ARG A 80 15.01 12.93 0.85
N ARG A 81 16.11 13.61 0.55
CA ARG A 81 17.43 13.24 1.06
C ARG A 81 17.51 13.41 2.58
N ALA A 82 16.95 14.48 3.12
CA ALA A 82 16.90 14.69 4.56
C ALA A 82 16.07 13.59 5.27
N GLU A 83 14.91 13.23 4.72
CA GLU A 83 14.09 12.13 5.22
C GLU A 83 14.85 10.79 5.19
N GLN A 84 15.57 10.53 4.10
CA GLN A 84 16.38 9.32 3.97
C GLN A 84 17.49 9.26 5.01
N VAL A 85 18.19 10.38 5.26
CA VAL A 85 19.24 10.45 6.28
C VAL A 85 18.68 10.15 7.67
N ILE A 86 17.50 10.69 8.01
CA ILE A 86 16.84 10.41 9.30
C ILE A 86 16.50 8.93 9.43
N LEU A 87 15.99 8.33 8.35
CA LEU A 87 15.67 6.90 8.33
C LEU A 87 16.92 6.03 8.48
N ASP A 88 17.98 6.34 7.72
CA ASP A 88 19.25 5.62 7.78
C ASP A 88 19.90 5.74 9.16
N GLU A 89 19.81 6.92 9.80
CA GLU A 89 20.28 7.13 11.17
C GLU A 89 19.48 6.28 12.17
N ALA A 90 18.15 6.24 12.06
CA ALA A 90 17.31 5.43 12.92
C ALA A 90 17.63 3.93 12.76
N VAL A 91 17.84 3.48 11.52
CA VAL A 91 18.25 2.10 11.21
C VAL A 91 19.63 1.80 11.81
N ALA A 92 20.62 2.67 11.63
CA ALA A 92 21.94 2.50 12.20
C ALA A 92 21.89 2.42 13.74
N ARG A 93 21.14 3.31 14.40
CA ARG A 93 20.92 3.25 15.86
C ARG A 93 20.30 1.92 16.30
N SER A 94 19.37 1.36 15.52
CA SER A 94 18.76 0.06 15.83
C SER A 94 19.76 -1.11 15.69
N PHE A 95 20.66 -1.06 14.71
CA PHE A 95 21.72 -2.06 14.55
C PHE A 95 22.74 -1.98 15.70
N TYR A 96 23.17 -0.77 16.07
CA TYR A 96 24.08 -0.58 17.20
C TYR A 96 23.45 -1.03 18.52
N ALA A 97 22.17 -0.73 18.77
CA ALA A 97 21.46 -1.23 19.95
C ALA A 97 21.41 -2.77 19.98
N LYS A 98 21.25 -3.41 18.81
CA LYS A 98 21.28 -4.87 18.67
C LYS A 98 22.68 -5.44 18.91
N GLU A 99 23.74 -4.77 18.45
CA GLU A 99 25.14 -5.17 18.68
C GLU A 99 25.55 -4.96 20.14
N GLU A 100 25.19 -3.83 20.74
CA GLU A 100 25.39 -3.55 22.16
C GLU A 100 24.70 -4.60 23.02
N HIS A 101 23.46 -4.97 22.68
CA HIS A 101 22.75 -6.07 23.35
C HIS A 101 23.50 -7.41 23.22
N LYS A 102 24.13 -7.71 22.07
CA LYS A 102 24.94 -8.93 21.90
C LYS A 102 26.21 -8.89 22.76
N LEU A 103 26.86 -7.73 22.87
CA LEU A 103 28.10 -7.57 23.63
C LEU A 103 27.85 -7.60 25.14
N LEU A 104 26.75 -7.00 25.60
CA LEU A 104 26.36 -7.02 27.00
C LEU A 104 25.89 -8.41 27.45
N ASN A 105 25.33 -9.20 26.52
CA ASN A 105 24.85 -10.56 26.76
C ASN A 105 25.75 -11.62 26.09
N ALA A 106 27.06 -11.40 26.11
CA ALA A 106 28.04 -12.20 25.38
C ALA A 106 28.30 -13.62 25.94
N THR A 107 27.59 -14.07 26.98
CA THR A 107 27.78 -15.42 27.54
C THR A 107 26.97 -16.52 26.86
N ASP A 108 26.16 -16.20 25.85
CA ASP A 108 25.22 -17.18 25.27
C ASP A 108 25.58 -17.72 23.87
N TYR A 109 26.72 -17.36 23.26
CA TYR A 109 27.09 -17.92 21.95
C TYR A 109 28.61 -18.05 21.74
N ASP A 110 29.17 -19.18 22.14
CA ASP A 110 30.22 -19.84 21.38
C ASP A 110 29.66 -21.21 20.96
N LEU A 111 29.30 -21.33 19.68
CA LEU A 111 29.40 -22.50 18.79
C LEU A 111 28.44 -22.31 17.61
N ASP A 112 29.03 -22.17 16.42
CA ASP A 112 28.34 -22.25 15.13
C ASP A 112 27.64 -23.61 14.96
N ALA A 113 26.32 -23.61 14.75
CA ALA A 113 25.60 -24.60 13.96
C ALA A 113 24.14 -24.19 13.73
N ASP A 114 23.69 -24.31 12.48
CA ASP A 114 22.31 -24.15 12.03
C ASP A 114 21.31 -24.96 12.87
N SER A 115 20.41 -24.29 13.60
CA SER A 115 19.10 -24.86 13.97
C SER A 115 18.14 -23.79 14.47
N ASP A 116 17.18 -23.44 13.62
CA ASP A 116 15.95 -22.75 14.01
C ASP A 116 15.04 -23.73 14.79
N ASP A 117 15.28 -23.98 16.10
CA ASP A 117 14.20 -24.27 17.06
C ASP A 117 14.67 -24.30 18.54
N ASP A 118 13.74 -23.83 19.37
CA ASP A 118 13.43 -24.08 20.79
C ASP A 118 14.48 -24.05 21.94
N SER A 119 14.17 -23.15 22.88
CA SER A 119 14.26 -23.22 24.35
C SER A 119 15.41 -23.99 25.02
N SER A 120 16.26 -23.23 25.73
CA SER A 120 16.77 -23.66 27.03
C SER A 120 16.82 -22.48 28.02
N LEU A 121 15.98 -22.60 29.06
CA LEU A 121 15.77 -21.61 30.13
C LEU A 121 16.91 -21.67 31.15
N ILE A 122 17.49 -20.52 31.46
CA ILE A 122 18.10 -20.27 32.77
C ILE A 122 17.21 -19.24 33.48
N LEU A 123 16.52 -19.69 34.55
CA LEU A 123 15.79 -18.80 35.45
C LEU A 123 16.78 -17.84 36.11
N VAL A 124 16.73 -16.58 35.69
CA VAL A 124 17.11 -15.46 36.55
C VAL A 124 15.82 -14.69 36.81
N GLU A 125 15.42 -14.64 38.07
CA GLU A 125 14.30 -13.81 38.52
C GLU A 125 14.66 -12.33 38.31
N ILE A 126 14.29 -11.80 37.15
CA ILE A 126 14.15 -10.38 36.91
C ILE A 126 12.67 -10.14 36.61
N SER A 127 11.99 -9.52 37.57
CA SER A 127 10.62 -9.06 37.46
C SER A 127 10.45 -8.19 36.22
N ASP A 128 9.51 -8.60 35.36
CA ASP A 128 8.87 -7.85 34.28
C ASP A 128 9.75 -7.51 33.07
N ALA A 129 10.07 -8.54 32.28
CA ALA A 129 10.29 -8.37 30.85
C ALA A 129 8.99 -7.90 30.19
N GLU A 130 8.90 -6.60 29.92
CA GLU A 130 7.73 -5.99 29.28
C GLU A 130 7.65 -6.42 27.80
N SER A 131 7.15 -7.64 27.58
CA SER A 131 6.91 -8.21 26.25
C SER A 131 5.92 -7.31 25.50
N LYS A 132 6.29 -6.83 24.32
CA LYS A 132 5.40 -6.04 23.46
C LYS A 132 4.04 -6.74 23.35
N PRO A 133 2.90 -6.03 23.56
CA PRO A 133 1.60 -6.66 23.56
C PRO A 133 1.33 -7.36 22.22
N PRO A 134 0.63 -8.50 22.23
CA PRO A 134 0.29 -9.22 21.03
C PRO A 134 -0.56 -8.34 20.09
N PRO A 135 -0.37 -8.45 18.77
CA PRO A 135 -1.17 -7.69 17.82
C PRO A 135 -2.59 -8.25 17.74
N ASN A 136 -3.56 -7.39 17.39
CA ASN A 136 -4.96 -7.80 17.34
C ASN A 136 -5.39 -8.27 15.95
N CYS A 137 -6.39 -9.15 15.91
CA CYS A 137 -7.12 -9.50 14.70
C CYS A 137 -7.92 -8.29 14.19
N ILE A 138 -7.82 -7.96 12.90
CA ILE A 138 -8.56 -6.82 12.33
C ILE A 138 -10.08 -7.05 12.26
N SER A 139 -10.53 -8.31 12.41
CA SER A 139 -11.95 -8.65 12.30
C SER A 139 -12.66 -8.78 13.65
N CYS A 140 -12.09 -9.48 14.63
CA CYS A 140 -12.69 -9.63 15.97
C CYS A 140 -12.06 -8.73 17.03
N VAL A 141 -10.94 -8.07 16.72
CA VAL A 141 -10.19 -7.20 17.65
C VAL A 141 -9.57 -7.95 18.84
N GLU A 142 -9.70 -9.27 18.89
CA GLU A 142 -9.05 -10.10 19.91
C GLU A 142 -7.52 -10.15 19.71
N PRO A 143 -6.74 -10.16 20.80
CA PRO A 143 -5.29 -10.30 20.74
C PRO A 143 -4.87 -11.66 20.16
N LEU A 144 -3.88 -11.65 19.28
CA LEU A 144 -3.31 -12.85 18.66
C LEU A 144 -2.04 -13.26 19.42
N GLU A 145 -2.23 -13.96 20.54
CA GLU A 145 -1.15 -14.51 21.37
C GLU A 145 -0.39 -15.62 20.63
N ASP A 146 -1.13 -16.57 20.07
CA ASP A 146 -0.57 -17.72 19.37
C ASP A 146 -0.14 -17.35 17.95
N LYS A 147 1.17 -17.42 17.69
CA LYS A 147 1.73 -17.24 16.33
C LYS A 147 1.14 -18.24 15.32
N ALA A 148 0.79 -19.46 15.77
CA ALA A 148 0.24 -20.52 14.92
C ALA A 148 -1.17 -20.23 14.39
N THR A 149 -1.97 -19.41 15.08
CA THR A 149 -3.36 -19.09 14.67
C THR A 149 -3.47 -17.73 13.98
N ARG A 150 -2.39 -16.96 13.95
CA ARG A 150 -2.27 -15.68 13.25
C ARG A 150 -1.97 -15.88 11.77
N ARG A 151 -2.70 -15.19 10.90
CA ARG A 151 -2.48 -15.16 9.45
C ARG A 151 -2.28 -13.70 9.00
N VAL A 152 -1.25 -13.47 8.19
CA VAL A 152 -0.96 -12.17 7.58
C VAL A 152 -1.48 -12.20 6.16
N LEU A 153 -2.41 -11.31 5.81
CA LEU A 153 -2.89 -11.22 4.44
C LEU A 153 -1.94 -10.40 3.56
N ILE A 154 -2.11 -10.49 2.24
CA ILE A 154 -1.31 -9.77 1.24
C ILE A 154 -1.42 -8.24 1.42
N CYS A 155 -2.51 -7.74 1.98
CA CYS A 155 -2.67 -6.32 2.34
C CYS A 155 -1.92 -5.90 3.62
N GLY A 156 -1.29 -6.84 4.34
CA GLY A 156 -0.57 -6.61 5.60
C GLY A 156 -1.43 -6.78 6.86
N HIS A 157 -2.76 -6.88 6.73
CA HIS A 157 -3.65 -7.05 7.88
C HIS A 157 -3.58 -8.46 8.50
N LEU A 158 -3.83 -8.52 9.81
CA LEU A 158 -3.77 -9.74 10.62
C LEU A 158 -5.15 -10.29 10.93
N TYR A 159 -5.32 -11.60 10.78
CA TYR A 159 -6.54 -12.32 11.13
C TYR A 159 -6.22 -13.53 12.00
N CYS A 160 -7.15 -13.91 12.89
CA CYS A 160 -7.19 -15.27 13.45
C CYS A 160 -7.78 -16.24 12.41
N THR A 161 -7.43 -17.52 12.52
CA THR A 161 -7.99 -18.60 11.69
C THR A 161 -9.52 -18.65 11.73
N ASN A 162 -10.13 -18.39 12.90
CA ASN A 162 -11.58 -18.37 13.08
C ASN A 162 -12.26 -17.27 12.23
N CYS A 163 -11.72 -16.05 12.22
CA CYS A 163 -12.28 -14.97 11.42
C CYS A 163 -12.10 -15.21 9.92
N ILE A 164 -11.00 -15.86 9.50
CA ILE A 164 -10.84 -16.31 8.12
C ILE A 164 -11.93 -17.32 7.77
N ALA A 165 -12.12 -18.35 8.60
CA ALA A 165 -13.15 -19.36 8.39
C ALA A 165 -14.54 -18.75 8.29
N THR A 166 -14.90 -17.82 9.17
CA THR A 166 -16.19 -17.11 9.13
C THR A 166 -16.36 -16.37 7.80
N ARG A 167 -15.36 -15.60 7.37
CA ARG A 167 -15.40 -14.85 6.10
C ARG A 167 -15.55 -15.78 4.89
N CYS A 168 -14.82 -16.90 4.87
CA CYS A 168 -14.90 -17.88 3.80
C CYS A 168 -16.26 -18.60 3.78
N ARG A 169 -16.80 -18.99 4.95
CA ARG A 169 -18.12 -19.62 5.06
C ARG A 169 -19.25 -18.70 4.61
N MET A 170 -19.14 -17.40 4.86
CA MET A 170 -20.10 -16.43 4.29
C MET A 170 -20.11 -16.50 2.76
N GLY A 171 -18.96 -16.69 2.11
CA GLY A 171 -18.88 -16.93 0.66
C GLY A 171 -19.49 -18.25 0.20
N VAL A 172 -19.45 -19.30 1.03
CA VAL A 172 -20.14 -20.57 0.74
C VAL A 172 -21.66 -20.40 0.79
N LEU A 173 -22.16 -19.53 1.68
CA LEU A 173 -23.59 -19.22 1.79
C LEU A 173 -24.06 -18.23 0.71
N ASP A 174 -23.23 -17.23 0.39
CA ASP A 174 -23.50 -16.20 -0.60
C ASP A 174 -22.35 -16.09 -1.60
N ARG A 175 -22.61 -16.56 -2.82
CA ARG A 175 -21.65 -16.53 -3.94
C ARG A 175 -21.14 -15.13 -4.28
N SER A 176 -21.89 -14.06 -3.95
CA SER A 176 -21.46 -12.68 -4.21
C SER A 176 -20.29 -12.25 -3.33
N MET A 177 -20.07 -12.94 -2.21
CA MET A 177 -18.95 -12.70 -1.29
C MET A 177 -17.71 -13.50 -1.64
N VAL A 178 -17.74 -14.28 -2.74
CA VAL A 178 -16.60 -15.03 -3.26
C VAL A 178 -15.92 -14.21 -4.36
N PRO A 179 -14.61 -13.90 -4.25
CA PRO A 179 -13.67 -14.33 -3.23
C PRO A 179 -13.75 -13.50 -1.94
N ALA A 180 -13.57 -14.20 -0.81
CA ALA A 180 -13.27 -13.56 0.46
C ALA A 180 -12.01 -12.72 0.31
N HIS A 181 -12.06 -11.47 0.77
CA HIS A 181 -11.00 -10.50 0.56
C HIS A 181 -10.83 -9.55 1.75
N CYS A 182 -9.69 -8.87 1.79
CA CYS A 182 -9.43 -7.73 2.68
C CYS A 182 -8.80 -6.63 1.84
N CYS A 183 -9.30 -5.39 1.97
CA CYS A 183 -8.81 -4.25 1.18
C CYS A 183 -8.80 -4.51 -0.33
N LYS A 184 -9.82 -5.20 -0.85
CA LYS A 184 -9.92 -5.62 -2.26
C LYS A 184 -8.81 -6.58 -2.74
N ARG A 185 -8.10 -7.22 -1.83
CA ARG A 185 -7.15 -8.31 -2.11
C ARG A 185 -7.72 -9.63 -1.61
N GLU A 186 -7.79 -10.62 -2.50
CA GLU A 186 -8.29 -11.96 -2.19
C GLU A 186 -7.50 -12.61 -1.05
N PHE A 187 -8.17 -13.45 -0.27
CA PHE A 187 -7.49 -14.29 0.72
C PHE A 187 -6.64 -15.35 -0.01
N PRO A 188 -5.39 -15.60 0.44
CA PRO A 188 -4.57 -16.68 -0.10
C PRO A 188 -5.30 -18.02 -0.10
N THR A 189 -5.21 -18.77 -1.19
CA THR A 189 -5.93 -20.05 -1.35
C THR A 189 -5.59 -21.04 -0.25
N ASP A 190 -4.35 -21.06 0.23
CA ASP A 190 -3.93 -21.96 1.31
C ASP A 190 -4.65 -21.65 2.62
N TYR A 191 -4.91 -20.38 2.91
CA TYR A 191 -5.67 -19.98 4.10
C TYR A 191 -7.15 -20.35 3.96
N VAL A 192 -7.71 -20.25 2.75
CA VAL A 192 -9.09 -20.68 2.48
C VAL A 192 -9.23 -22.20 2.63
N LYS A 193 -8.27 -22.97 2.10
CA LYS A 193 -8.21 -24.44 2.23
C LYS A 193 -8.07 -24.88 3.68
N GLU A 194 -7.24 -24.20 4.46
CA GLU A 194 -7.07 -24.48 5.89
C GLU A 194 -8.36 -24.17 6.67
N ALA A 195 -9.06 -23.09 6.31
CA ALA A 195 -10.20 -22.59 7.07
C ALA A 195 -11.54 -23.29 6.76
N LEU A 196 -11.67 -23.92 5.59
CA LEU A 196 -12.87 -24.64 5.16
C LEU A 196 -12.67 -26.16 5.22
N ASN A 197 -13.73 -26.90 5.48
CA ASN A 197 -13.71 -28.35 5.29
C ASN A 197 -13.72 -28.68 3.77
N ALA A 198 -13.47 -29.94 3.42
CA ALA A 198 -13.36 -30.36 2.02
C ALA A 198 -14.63 -30.08 1.18
N VAL A 199 -15.83 -30.17 1.79
CA VAL A 199 -17.11 -29.96 1.10
C VAL A 199 -17.31 -28.48 0.82
N ASP A 200 -17.18 -27.65 1.86
CA ASP A 200 -17.32 -26.19 1.76
C ASP A 200 -16.26 -25.61 0.82
N PHE A 201 -15.03 -26.13 0.86
CA PHE A 201 -13.96 -25.71 -0.04
C PHE A 201 -14.28 -26.05 -1.51
N ALA A 202 -14.83 -27.23 -1.80
CA ALA A 202 -15.24 -27.59 -3.15
C ALA A 202 -16.35 -26.67 -3.68
N THR A 203 -17.34 -26.32 -2.86
CA THR A 203 -18.38 -25.35 -3.21
C THR A 203 -17.78 -23.97 -3.45
N TYR A 204 -16.90 -23.50 -2.57
CA TYR A 204 -16.21 -22.23 -2.71
C TYR A 204 -15.38 -22.16 -4.01
N GLU A 205 -14.65 -23.23 -4.34
CA GLU A 205 -13.85 -23.32 -5.57
C GLU A 205 -14.73 -23.30 -6.82
N GLN A 206 -15.90 -23.96 -6.78
CA GLN A 206 -16.86 -23.89 -7.86
C GLN A 206 -17.38 -22.46 -8.07
N PHE A 207 -17.70 -21.74 -6.98
CA PHE A 207 -18.11 -20.34 -7.07
C PHE A 207 -17.01 -19.43 -7.64
N LEU A 208 -15.74 -19.70 -7.35
CA LEU A 208 -14.62 -18.99 -8.00
C LEU A 208 -14.58 -19.21 -9.51
N LYS A 209 -14.88 -20.42 -9.98
CA LYS A 209 -14.86 -20.78 -11.41
C LYS A 209 -16.04 -20.18 -12.18
N ASP A 210 -17.21 -20.17 -11.57
CA ASP A 210 -18.45 -19.69 -12.19
C ASP A 210 -18.63 -18.16 -12.09
N ARG A 211 -17.67 -17.47 -11.46
CA ARG A 211 -17.65 -16.04 -11.18
C ARG A 211 -17.60 -15.20 -12.46
N ASP A 212 -18.44 -14.16 -12.54
CA ASP A 212 -18.28 -13.14 -13.59
C ASP A 212 -17.11 -12.21 -13.26
N TRP A 213 -15.99 -12.46 -13.93
CA TRP A 213 -14.74 -11.69 -13.75
C TRP A 213 -14.90 -10.19 -14.02
N ARG A 214 -15.88 -9.75 -14.82
CA ARG A 214 -16.08 -8.32 -15.13
C ARG A 214 -16.71 -7.52 -13.99
N SER A 215 -17.42 -8.22 -13.10
CA SER A 215 -18.15 -7.60 -11.99
C SER A 215 -17.28 -7.31 -10.77
N LEU A 216 -16.03 -7.77 -10.79
CA LEU A 216 -15.15 -7.72 -9.64
C LEU A 216 -14.27 -6.50 -9.66
N ASP A 217 -14.04 -5.96 -8.47
CA ASP A 217 -13.17 -4.81 -8.26
C ASP A 217 -11.95 -5.17 -7.41
N LEU A 218 -11.38 -6.36 -7.64
CA LEU A 218 -10.21 -6.83 -6.91
C LEU A 218 -8.95 -6.22 -7.51
N GLN A 219 -7.94 -6.00 -6.66
CA GLN A 219 -6.68 -5.40 -7.10
C GLN A 219 -5.96 -6.30 -8.12
N SER A 220 -5.99 -7.62 -7.90
CA SER A 220 -5.42 -8.61 -8.82
C SER A 220 -6.05 -8.56 -10.22
N ASP A 221 -7.36 -8.36 -10.33
CA ASP A 221 -8.06 -8.27 -11.62
C ASP A 221 -7.64 -7.01 -12.39
N ARG A 222 -7.48 -5.88 -11.68
CA ARG A 222 -6.98 -4.62 -12.25
C ARG A 222 -5.53 -4.77 -12.73
N ASP A 223 -4.67 -5.35 -11.90
CA ASP A 223 -3.26 -5.58 -12.23
C ASP A 223 -3.12 -6.51 -13.44
N TYR A 224 -3.90 -7.59 -13.48
CA TYR A 224 -3.95 -8.51 -14.62
C TYR A 224 -4.42 -7.83 -15.90
N THR A 225 -5.46 -6.99 -15.83
CA THR A 225 -5.94 -6.20 -16.96
C THR A 225 -4.83 -5.32 -17.54
N ASN A 226 -4.03 -4.68 -16.68
CA ASN A 226 -2.90 -3.85 -17.10
C ASN A 226 -1.82 -4.68 -17.81
N VAL A 227 -1.48 -5.86 -17.26
CA VAL A 227 -0.51 -6.77 -17.88
C VAL A 227 -0.98 -7.24 -19.26
N VAL A 228 -2.27 -7.57 -19.40
CA VAL A 228 -2.84 -7.99 -20.70
C VAL A 228 -2.72 -6.86 -21.74
N ARG A 229 -3.04 -5.61 -21.34
CA ARG A 229 -2.91 -4.44 -22.21
C ARG A 229 -1.47 -4.14 -22.61
N GLN A 230 -0.53 -4.20 -21.65
CA GLN A 230 0.90 -3.99 -21.91
C GLN A 230 1.47 -5.00 -22.91
N ASN A 231 0.91 -6.21 -22.95
CA ASN A 231 1.30 -7.25 -23.91
C ASN A 231 0.51 -7.19 -25.23
N HIS A 232 -0.20 -6.10 -25.51
CA HIS A 232 -1.01 -5.92 -26.73
C HIS A 232 -2.05 -7.05 -26.92
N ALA A 233 -2.53 -7.61 -25.83
CA ALA A 233 -3.54 -8.66 -25.80
C ALA A 233 -4.90 -8.10 -25.37
N VAL A 234 -5.96 -8.87 -25.59
CA VAL A 234 -7.33 -8.54 -25.18
C VAL A 234 -7.88 -9.62 -24.26
N GLN A 235 -8.66 -9.24 -23.25
CA GLN A 235 -9.28 -10.21 -22.36
C GLN A 235 -10.51 -10.84 -23.01
N CYS A 236 -10.59 -12.17 -22.94
CA CYS A 236 -11.75 -12.92 -23.40
C CYS A 236 -13.02 -12.46 -22.68
N PRO A 237 -14.12 -12.14 -23.38
CA PRO A 237 -15.32 -11.60 -22.75
C PRO A 237 -16.00 -12.56 -21.77
N GLY A 238 -15.86 -13.88 -21.98
CA GLY A 238 -16.48 -14.90 -21.12
C GLY A 238 -15.69 -15.26 -19.86
N CYS A 239 -14.35 -15.29 -19.91
CA CYS A 239 -13.54 -15.83 -18.81
C CYS A 239 -12.37 -14.93 -18.37
N GLY A 240 -12.15 -13.79 -19.03
CA GLY A 240 -11.14 -12.80 -18.63
C GLY A 240 -9.70 -13.12 -19.02
N VAL A 241 -9.39 -14.37 -19.39
CA VAL A 241 -8.05 -14.77 -19.85
C VAL A 241 -7.59 -13.89 -21.02
N GLY A 242 -6.37 -13.35 -20.91
CA GLY A 242 -5.72 -12.59 -21.97
C GLY A 242 -5.42 -13.45 -23.20
N VAL A 243 -5.82 -12.96 -24.36
CA VAL A 243 -5.60 -13.60 -25.66
C VAL A 243 -4.83 -12.63 -26.53
N GLN A 244 -3.67 -13.06 -26.99
CA GLN A 244 -2.82 -12.28 -27.89
C GLN A 244 -3.04 -12.73 -29.34
N LYS A 245 -3.00 -11.80 -30.28
CA LYS A 245 -3.02 -12.07 -31.71
C LYS A 245 -1.62 -11.92 -32.28
N VAL A 246 -1.12 -12.96 -32.95
CA VAL A 246 0.20 -12.92 -33.61
C VAL A 246 0.06 -12.40 -35.05
N MET A 247 -0.86 -12.98 -35.84
CA MET A 247 -1.13 -12.63 -37.24
C MET A 247 -2.59 -13.01 -37.59
N GLY A 248 -3.14 -12.48 -38.69
CA GLY A 248 -4.35 -13.02 -39.33
C GLY A 248 -5.70 -12.40 -38.93
N CYS A 249 -6.75 -13.22 -38.90
CA CYS A 249 -8.16 -12.83 -38.72
C CYS A 249 -8.47 -12.32 -37.31
N ASN A 250 -9.55 -11.54 -37.17
CA ASN A 250 -10.07 -11.09 -35.88
C ASN A 250 -10.90 -12.13 -35.12
N HIS A 251 -11.12 -13.34 -35.67
CA HIS A 251 -11.80 -14.45 -34.98
C HIS A 251 -10.88 -15.12 -33.97
N MET A 252 -11.09 -14.87 -32.69
CA MET A 252 -10.31 -15.48 -31.61
C MET A 252 -11.09 -16.60 -30.94
N THR A 253 -10.37 -17.65 -30.54
CA THR A 253 -10.87 -18.73 -29.68
C THR A 253 -9.99 -18.82 -28.45
N CYS A 254 -10.56 -18.60 -27.26
CA CYS A 254 -9.87 -18.70 -25.99
C CYS A 254 -9.55 -20.17 -25.63
N LEU A 255 -8.60 -20.41 -24.72
CA LEU A 255 -8.32 -21.73 -24.13
C LEU A 255 -9.56 -22.37 -23.48
N ASN A 256 -10.48 -21.54 -22.96
CA ASN A 256 -11.76 -21.98 -22.40
C ASN A 256 -12.86 -22.17 -23.46
N GLY A 257 -12.53 -22.14 -24.76
CA GLY A 257 -13.45 -22.42 -25.88
C GLY A 257 -14.33 -21.26 -26.34
N HIS A 258 -14.30 -20.11 -25.65
CA HIS A 258 -15.06 -18.92 -26.05
C HIS A 258 -14.58 -18.33 -27.37
N GLN A 259 -15.51 -18.03 -28.28
CA GLN A 259 -15.21 -17.39 -29.56
C GLN A 259 -15.66 -15.93 -29.58
N PHE A 260 -14.76 -15.03 -29.95
CA PHE A 260 -15.01 -13.58 -29.92
C PHE A 260 -14.19 -12.82 -30.97
N CYS A 261 -14.55 -11.56 -31.21
CA CYS A 261 -13.80 -10.66 -32.09
C CYS A 261 -12.65 -9.99 -31.32
N PHE A 262 -11.42 -10.05 -31.83
CA PHE A 262 -10.25 -9.41 -31.21
C PHE A 262 -10.41 -7.88 -31.06
N LEU A 263 -11.06 -7.21 -32.02
CA LEU A 263 -11.16 -5.75 -32.04
C LEU A 263 -12.14 -5.20 -31.00
N CYS A 264 -13.34 -5.76 -30.93
CA CYS A 264 -14.42 -5.24 -30.08
C CYS A 264 -14.73 -6.11 -28.87
N THR A 265 -14.12 -7.30 -28.75
CA THR A 265 -14.39 -8.30 -27.70
C THR A 265 -15.83 -8.84 -27.65
N SER A 266 -16.67 -8.52 -28.64
CA SER A 266 -18.01 -9.08 -28.78
C SER A 266 -17.97 -10.56 -29.17
N LYS A 267 -19.03 -11.30 -28.83
CA LYS A 267 -19.22 -12.69 -29.25
C LYS A 267 -19.06 -12.82 -30.77
N TRP A 268 -18.42 -13.89 -31.23
CA TRP A 268 -18.14 -14.05 -32.66
C TRP A 268 -19.43 -14.00 -33.50
N LYS A 269 -19.36 -13.32 -34.66
CA LYS A 269 -20.50 -13.04 -35.56
C LYS A 269 -21.63 -12.17 -34.99
N THR A 270 -21.43 -11.53 -33.83
CA THR A 270 -22.41 -10.54 -33.30
C THR A 270 -21.97 -9.09 -33.52
N CYS A 271 -20.81 -8.86 -34.14
CA CYS A 271 -20.28 -7.54 -34.46
C CYS A 271 -20.14 -7.35 -35.98
N ALA A 272 -20.17 -6.09 -36.42
CA ALA A 272 -19.92 -5.70 -37.82
C ALA A 272 -18.44 -5.45 -38.14
N CYS A 273 -17.52 -5.85 -37.27
CA CYS A 273 -16.08 -5.72 -37.50
C CYS A 273 -15.65 -6.54 -38.72
N GLN A 274 -14.76 -5.97 -39.55
CA GLN A 274 -14.19 -6.67 -40.69
C GLN A 274 -13.35 -7.86 -40.21
N THR A 275 -13.50 -9.00 -40.90
CA THR A 275 -12.86 -10.28 -40.58
C THR A 275 -11.41 -10.34 -41.01
#